data_AF-A0A2P8DSF3-F1
#
_entry.id   AF-A0A2P8DSF3-F1
#
_cell.length_a   1.000
_cell.length_b   1.000
_cell.length_c   1.000
_cell.angle_alpha   90.00
_cell.angle_beta   90.00
_cell.angle_gamma   90.00
#
_symmetry.space_group_name_H-M   'P 1'
#
loop_
_entity.id
_entity.type
_entity.pdbx_description
1 polymer ?
#
loop_
_entity_poly.entity_id
_entity_poly.type
_entity_poly.pdbx_seq_one_letter_code
_entity_poly.pdbx_strand_id
1 'polypeptide(L)'
;MTTSFNEPIIEEFRANAGQVGGPFDGSDLLLLTTTGAKSGKENTAPLGYVTDGDRLLVVASAGGADHHPAWYHNLLAHPMVRVELGTETFEAIAVPAEGSRRDQLFEQVVRVAPGYADYQAGTERTIPVVELERFGQVEDPAEVTTLAAKLVEIHTWLRSLLGQVRAEADAYFGERANHEGPGEAPAPGLGLQLRQHCLAFCEALEFHHTGEDAHMFPGLAQAHPHLGDAIARLREEHTTVERIQRELLALLGGISTADPAPFRAELERMTAELEAHLDYEEESLLPVLAEIPFPPPAPDPAGADTPA
;
A
#
# COMPACT_ATOMS: atom_id res chain seq x y z
N MET A 1 -6.08 31.65 -2.91
CA MET A 1 -5.48 30.30 -2.94
C MET A 1 -5.03 30.10 -4.38
N THR A 2 -3.74 29.88 -4.62
CA THR A 2 -3.25 29.49 -5.95
C THR A 2 -3.73 28.07 -6.20
N THR A 3 -4.70 27.90 -7.10
CA THR A 3 -5.13 26.59 -7.56
C THR A 3 -3.92 25.88 -8.17
N SER A 4 -3.73 24.62 -7.78
CA SER A 4 -2.64 23.79 -8.28
C SER A 4 -2.86 23.56 -9.79
N PHE A 5 -1.79 23.48 -10.58
CA PHE A 5 -1.89 23.16 -12.02
C PHE A 5 -2.72 21.88 -12.28
N ASN A 6 -2.67 20.92 -11.35
CA ASN A 6 -3.37 19.65 -11.48
C ASN A 6 -4.87 19.74 -11.14
N GLU A 7 -5.31 20.78 -10.43
CA GLU A 7 -6.65 20.84 -9.85
C GLU A 7 -7.76 20.81 -10.92
N PRO A 8 -7.69 21.60 -12.02
CA PRO A 8 -8.67 21.50 -13.09
C PRO A 8 -8.67 20.13 -13.80
N ILE A 9 -7.49 19.51 -13.94
CA ILE A 9 -7.34 18.19 -14.58
C ILE A 9 -8.01 17.11 -13.73
N ILE A 10 -7.82 17.17 -12.41
CA ILE A 10 -8.43 16.25 -11.46
C ILE A 10 -9.96 16.41 -11.45
N GLU A 11 -10.46 17.64 -11.46
CA GLU A 11 -11.89 17.92 -11.54
C GLU A 11 -12.51 17.38 -12.83
N GLU A 12 -11.86 17.62 -13.97
CA GLU A 12 -12.32 17.12 -15.27
C GLU A 12 -12.32 15.59 -15.32
N PHE A 13 -11.23 14.95 -14.87
CA PHE A 13 -11.11 13.50 -14.77
C PHE A 13 -12.30 12.89 -14.00
N ARG A 14 -12.58 13.41 -12.80
CA ARG A 14 -13.66 12.93 -11.94
C ARG A 14 -15.04 13.20 -12.53
N ALA A 15 -15.23 14.34 -13.19
CA ALA A 15 -16.50 14.69 -13.82
C ALA A 15 -16.81 13.82 -15.06
N ASN A 16 -15.78 13.32 -15.74
CA ASN A 16 -15.91 12.66 -17.03
C ASN A 16 -15.44 11.18 -17.01
N ALA A 17 -15.59 10.50 -15.86
CA ALA A 17 -15.28 9.07 -15.74
C ALA A 17 -13.87 8.69 -16.23
N GLY A 18 -12.88 9.52 -15.89
CA GLY A 18 -11.46 9.32 -16.20
C GLY A 18 -10.97 9.97 -17.50
N GLN A 19 -11.84 10.63 -18.26
CA GLN A 19 -11.48 11.27 -19.53
C GLN A 19 -11.15 12.75 -19.33
N VAL A 20 -10.07 13.23 -19.96
CA VAL A 20 -9.63 14.63 -19.90
C VAL A 20 -9.30 15.10 -21.31
N GLY A 21 -9.81 16.26 -21.71
CA GLY A 21 -9.58 16.83 -23.04
C GLY A 21 -8.25 17.59 -23.17
N GLY A 22 -8.15 18.40 -24.23
CA GLY A 22 -7.01 19.29 -24.46
C GLY A 22 -5.71 18.49 -24.69
N PRO A 23 -4.60 18.82 -23.98
CA PRO A 23 -3.34 18.08 -24.12
C PRO A 23 -3.40 16.59 -23.76
N PHE A 24 -4.45 16.15 -23.07
CA PHE A 24 -4.64 14.75 -22.65
C PHE A 24 -5.72 14.02 -23.45
N ASP A 25 -6.29 14.66 -24.48
CA ASP A 25 -7.36 14.06 -25.28
C ASP A 25 -6.92 12.72 -25.90
N GLY A 26 -7.69 11.66 -25.63
CA GLY A 26 -7.39 10.28 -26.05
C GLY A 26 -6.27 9.58 -25.27
N SER A 27 -5.77 10.15 -24.17
CA SER A 27 -4.76 9.52 -23.31
C SER A 27 -5.39 8.72 -22.18
N ASP A 28 -4.80 7.56 -21.88
CA ASP A 28 -5.15 6.78 -20.70
C ASP A 28 -4.54 7.40 -19.44
N LEU A 29 -5.39 7.92 -18.55
CA LEU A 29 -5.00 8.56 -17.30
C LEU A 29 -5.51 7.82 -16.06
N LEU A 30 -4.77 7.95 -14.97
CA LEU A 30 -5.24 7.68 -13.62
C LEU A 30 -4.91 8.86 -12.71
N LEU A 31 -5.61 8.98 -11.59
CA LEU A 31 -5.18 9.84 -10.49
C LEU A 31 -4.47 9.00 -9.44
N LEU A 32 -3.23 9.38 -9.10
CA LEU A 32 -2.44 8.76 -8.05
C LEU A 32 -2.39 9.69 -6.84
N THR A 33 -2.97 9.27 -5.72
CA THR A 33 -2.82 9.95 -4.44
C THR A 33 -1.71 9.29 -3.63
N THR A 34 -0.73 10.09 -3.21
CA THR A 34 0.43 9.65 -2.41
C THR A 34 0.57 10.46 -1.12
N THR A 35 1.12 9.85 -0.08
CA THR A 35 1.46 10.53 1.18
C THR A 35 2.82 11.21 1.09
N GLY A 36 2.88 12.51 1.35
CA GLY A 36 4.10 13.30 1.22
C GLY A 36 5.19 12.85 2.19
N ALA A 37 6.32 12.34 1.67
CA ALA A 37 7.41 11.74 2.47
C ALA A 37 7.97 12.63 3.60
N LYS A 38 7.83 13.95 3.48
CA LYS A 38 8.25 14.93 4.52
C LYS A 38 7.08 15.59 5.25
N SER A 39 5.93 15.71 4.58
CA SER A 39 4.82 16.53 5.06
C SER A 39 3.70 15.70 5.71
N GLY A 40 3.64 14.39 5.43
CA GLY A 40 2.54 13.51 5.80
C GLY A 40 1.20 13.85 5.13
N LYS A 41 1.18 14.79 4.18
CA LYS A 41 -0.06 15.23 3.51
C LYS A 41 -0.28 14.46 2.23
N GLU A 42 -1.53 14.12 1.94
CA GLU A 42 -1.92 13.56 0.65
C GLU A 42 -1.69 14.55 -0.49
N ASN A 43 -1.18 14.05 -1.61
CA ASN A 43 -1.02 14.79 -2.86
C ASN A 43 -1.49 13.92 -4.03
N THR A 44 -2.36 14.48 -4.87
CA THR A 44 -2.91 13.78 -6.04
C THR A 44 -2.27 14.31 -7.33
N ALA A 45 -1.81 13.40 -8.17
CA ALA A 45 -1.23 13.72 -9.48
C ALA A 45 -1.94 12.92 -10.59
N PRO A 46 -2.38 13.57 -11.69
CA PRO A 46 -2.80 12.86 -12.89
C PRO A 46 -1.58 12.28 -13.60
N LEU A 47 -1.61 10.99 -13.91
CA LEU A 47 -0.52 10.27 -14.56
C LEU A 47 -1.04 9.48 -15.75
N GLY A 48 -0.24 9.44 -16.82
CA GLY A 48 -0.40 8.42 -17.85
C GLY A 48 -0.05 7.05 -17.28
N TYR A 49 -0.79 6.02 -17.69
CA TYR A 49 -0.51 4.64 -17.32
C TYR A 49 -0.43 3.72 -18.54
N VAL A 50 0.15 2.54 -18.34
CA VAL A 50 0.18 1.46 -19.33
C VAL A 50 -0.29 0.17 -18.66
N THR A 51 -1.07 -0.64 -19.35
CA THR A 51 -1.44 -1.98 -18.90
C THR A 51 -0.56 -3.05 -19.55
N ASP A 52 -0.21 -4.07 -18.76
CA ASP A 52 0.53 -5.25 -19.21
C ASP A 52 -0.10 -6.51 -18.60
N GLY A 53 -1.10 -7.05 -19.30
CA GLY A 53 -2.04 -8.00 -18.71
C GLY A 53 -2.83 -7.31 -17.59
N ASP A 54 -2.80 -7.88 -16.40
CA ASP A 54 -3.47 -7.33 -15.21
C ASP A 54 -2.60 -6.28 -14.47
N ARG A 55 -1.36 -6.05 -14.93
CA ARG A 55 -0.46 -5.07 -14.31
C ARG A 55 -0.83 -3.65 -14.74
N LEU A 56 -0.91 -2.76 -13.76
CA LEU A 56 -1.06 -1.32 -13.97
C LEU A 56 0.30 -0.65 -13.75
N LEU A 57 0.86 -0.04 -14.80
CA LEU A 57 2.19 0.55 -14.79
C LEU A 57 2.11 2.07 -14.86
N VAL A 58 2.82 2.76 -13.96
CA VAL A 58 3.07 4.22 -14.05
C VAL A 58 4.56 4.50 -14.18
N VAL A 59 4.90 5.59 -14.85
CA VAL A 59 6.28 5.90 -15.21
C VAL A 59 6.69 7.24 -14.63
N ALA A 60 7.73 7.25 -13.81
CA ALA A 60 8.28 8.46 -13.18
C ALA A 60 9.17 9.26 -14.15
N SER A 61 8.60 9.62 -15.31
CA SER A 61 9.32 10.25 -16.41
C SER A 61 9.57 11.73 -16.17
N ALA A 62 8.64 12.46 -15.54
CA ALA A 62 8.69 13.92 -15.41
C ALA A 62 9.03 14.63 -16.76
N GLY A 63 8.53 14.09 -17.88
CA GLY A 63 8.82 14.58 -19.22
C GLY A 63 10.30 14.50 -19.64
N GLY A 64 11.09 13.61 -19.02
CA GLY A 64 12.53 13.48 -19.27
C GLY A 64 13.40 14.45 -18.47
N ALA A 65 12.85 15.13 -17.45
CA ALA A 65 13.65 16.01 -16.59
C ALA A 65 14.69 15.22 -15.78
N ASP A 66 15.81 15.85 -15.42
CA ASP A 66 16.92 15.24 -14.66
C ASP A 66 16.61 14.95 -13.17
N HIS A 67 15.39 15.20 -12.73
CA HIS A 67 14.92 14.90 -11.38
C HIS A 67 13.70 13.99 -11.41
N HIS A 68 13.52 13.21 -10.35
CA HIS A 68 12.30 12.43 -10.17
C HIS A 68 11.13 13.33 -9.73
N PRO A 69 9.89 12.99 -10.13
CA PRO A 69 8.72 13.71 -9.65
C PRO A 69 8.47 13.46 -8.16
N ALA A 70 7.83 14.41 -7.48
CA ALA A 70 7.59 14.34 -6.04
C ALA A 70 6.82 13.07 -5.61
N TRP A 71 5.84 12.64 -6.41
CA TRP A 71 5.05 11.42 -6.12
C TRP A 71 5.92 10.15 -6.11
N TYR A 72 7.03 10.12 -6.85
CA TYR A 72 7.96 8.98 -6.83
C TYR A 72 8.76 8.94 -5.52
N HIS A 73 9.16 10.09 -4.99
CA HIS A 73 9.79 10.14 -3.67
C HIS A 73 8.81 9.80 -2.55
N ASN A 74 7.53 10.14 -2.73
CA ASN A 74 6.47 9.81 -1.78
C ASN A 74 6.27 8.30 -1.69
N LEU A 75 6.09 7.60 -2.81
CA LEU A 75 5.86 6.15 -2.79
C LEU A 75 7.05 5.33 -2.30
N LEU A 76 8.28 5.86 -2.37
CA LEU A 76 9.47 5.20 -1.81
C LEU A 76 9.50 5.25 -0.28
N ALA A 77 8.77 6.19 0.32
CA ALA A 77 8.60 6.32 1.77
C ALA A 77 7.29 5.69 2.25
N HIS A 78 6.22 5.82 1.46
CA HIS A 78 4.87 5.39 1.76
C HIS A 78 4.26 4.67 0.54
N PRO A 79 4.46 3.35 0.40
CA PRO A 79 4.09 2.61 -0.79
C PRO A 79 2.58 2.35 -0.91
N MET A 80 1.79 2.48 0.17
CA MET A 80 0.33 2.45 0.07
C MET A 80 -0.18 3.73 -0.60
N VAL A 81 -0.86 3.57 -1.73
CA VAL A 81 -1.35 4.66 -2.58
C VAL A 81 -2.79 4.43 -2.98
N ARG A 82 -3.55 5.52 -3.14
CA ARG A 82 -4.90 5.46 -3.69
C ARG A 82 -4.88 5.77 -5.18
N VAL A 83 -5.61 4.97 -5.94
CA VAL A 83 -5.72 5.07 -7.40
C VAL A 83 -7.16 5.33 -7.77
N GLU A 84 -7.41 6.40 -8.54
CA GLU A 84 -8.68 6.59 -9.25
C GLU A 84 -8.46 6.25 -10.73
N LEU A 85 -9.18 5.24 -11.23
CA LEU A 85 -9.07 4.73 -12.60
C LEU A 85 -10.46 4.67 -13.22
N GLY A 86 -10.75 5.58 -14.15
CA GLY A 86 -12.11 5.72 -14.69
C GLY A 86 -13.11 6.09 -13.59
N THR A 87 -14.03 5.17 -13.28
CA THR A 87 -15.00 5.29 -12.18
C THR A 87 -14.62 4.49 -10.94
N GLU A 88 -13.54 3.70 -10.99
CA GLU A 88 -13.08 2.91 -9.87
C GLU A 88 -12.15 3.73 -8.97
N THR A 89 -12.19 3.44 -7.68
CA THR A 89 -11.20 3.92 -6.70
C THR A 89 -10.77 2.74 -5.86
N PHE A 90 -9.46 2.51 -5.74
CA PHE A 90 -8.90 1.42 -4.97
C PHE A 90 -7.55 1.80 -4.35
N GLU A 91 -7.20 1.13 -3.26
CA GLU A 91 -5.86 1.20 -2.69
C GLU A 91 -4.94 0.25 -3.46
N ALA A 92 -3.65 0.59 -3.56
CA ALA A 92 -2.63 -0.20 -4.21
C ALA A 92 -1.29 -0.08 -3.47
N ILE A 93 -0.41 -1.05 -3.70
CA ILE A 93 0.99 -1.00 -3.30
C ILE A 93 1.81 -0.58 -4.52
N ALA A 94 2.56 0.51 -4.37
CA ALA A 94 3.43 1.03 -5.42
C ALA A 94 4.84 0.41 -5.34
N VAL A 95 5.15 -0.47 -6.30
CA VAL A 95 6.39 -1.25 -6.34
C VAL A 95 7.24 -0.82 -7.53
N PRO A 96 8.30 -0.02 -7.35
CA PRO A 96 9.21 0.31 -8.43
C PRO A 96 10.00 -0.92 -8.84
N ALA A 97 10.00 -1.20 -10.14
CA ALA A 97 10.83 -2.24 -10.71
C ALA A 97 12.30 -1.79 -10.76
N GLU A 98 13.21 -2.74 -10.62
CA GLU A 98 14.66 -2.52 -10.73
C GLU A 98 15.32 -3.49 -11.72
N GLY A 99 16.52 -3.14 -12.17
CA GLY A 99 17.35 -3.99 -13.03
C GLY A 99 16.64 -4.49 -14.30
N SER A 100 16.82 -5.77 -14.62
CA SER A 100 16.24 -6.40 -15.81
C SER A 100 14.71 -6.38 -15.82
N ARG A 101 14.06 -6.44 -14.65
CA ARG A 101 12.60 -6.35 -14.54
C ARG A 101 12.13 -4.98 -15.00
N ARG A 102 12.79 -3.92 -14.54
CA ARG A 102 12.52 -2.55 -15.00
C ARG A 102 12.68 -2.43 -16.51
N ASP A 103 13.77 -2.96 -17.06
CA ASP A 103 14.05 -2.83 -18.50
C ASP A 103 12.98 -3.53 -19.35
N GLN A 104 12.55 -4.74 -18.94
CA GLN A 104 11.46 -5.46 -19.60
C GLN A 104 10.13 -4.69 -19.56
N LEU A 105 9.77 -4.12 -18.40
CA LEU A 105 8.56 -3.32 -18.28
C LEU A 105 8.66 -2.01 -19.08
N PHE A 106 9.84 -1.38 -19.10
CA PHE A 106 10.06 -0.17 -19.87
C PHE A 106 9.97 -0.42 -21.38
N GLU A 107 10.48 -1.55 -21.87
CA GLU A 107 10.28 -1.98 -23.26
C GLU A 107 8.79 -2.14 -23.60
N GLN A 108 8.01 -2.72 -22.68
CA GLN A 108 6.55 -2.84 -22.85
C GLN A 108 5.87 -1.47 -22.86
N VAL A 109 6.24 -0.58 -21.93
CA VAL A 109 5.77 0.81 -21.91
C VAL A 109 6.04 1.52 -23.23
N VAL A 110 7.26 1.41 -23.78
CA VAL A 110 7.63 2.03 -25.06
C VAL A 110 6.85 1.44 -26.23
N ARG A 111 6.51 0.15 -26.17
CA ARG A 111 5.69 -0.51 -27.21
C ARG A 111 4.29 0.09 -27.30
N VAL A 112 3.70 0.46 -26.15
CA VAL A 112 2.35 1.03 -26.04
C VAL A 112 2.39 2.55 -26.24
N ALA A 113 3.35 3.23 -25.61
CA ALA A 113 3.52 4.67 -25.62
C ALA A 113 4.96 5.05 -26.01
N PRO A 114 5.28 5.12 -27.31
CA PRO A 114 6.65 5.32 -27.80
C PRO A 114 7.35 6.60 -27.30
N GLY A 115 6.60 7.63 -26.92
CA GLY A 115 7.15 8.89 -26.41
C GLY A 115 7.99 8.73 -25.14
N TYR A 116 7.82 7.65 -24.36
CA TYR A 116 8.69 7.36 -23.23
C TYR A 116 10.14 7.06 -23.63
N ALA A 117 10.38 6.54 -24.85
CA ALA A 117 11.73 6.33 -25.36
C ALA A 117 12.48 7.66 -25.53
N ASP A 118 11.79 8.69 -26.04
CA ASP A 118 12.35 10.03 -26.18
C ASP A 118 12.68 10.64 -24.81
N TYR A 119 11.81 10.46 -23.81
CA TYR A 119 12.10 10.90 -22.44
C TYR A 119 13.33 10.23 -21.85
N GLN A 120 13.49 8.92 -22.03
CA GLN A 120 14.66 8.19 -21.53
C GLN A 120 15.95 8.58 -22.27
N ALA A 121 15.87 8.81 -23.59
CA ALA A 121 17.01 9.30 -24.36
C ALA A 121 17.42 10.73 -23.99
N GLY A 122 16.49 11.51 -23.44
CA GLY A 122 16.71 12.90 -23.03
C GLY A 122 17.37 13.10 -21.67
N THR A 123 17.65 12.04 -20.90
CA THR A 123 18.26 12.14 -19.56
C THR A 123 19.21 10.99 -19.26
N GLU A 124 20.19 11.23 -18.39
CA GLU A 124 21.15 10.21 -17.95
C GLU A 124 20.58 9.28 -16.87
N ARG A 125 19.52 9.70 -16.16
CA ARG A 125 18.92 8.85 -15.12
C ARG A 125 18.10 7.73 -15.75
N THR A 126 18.12 6.59 -15.10
CA THR A 126 17.15 5.52 -15.35
C THR A 126 15.76 6.01 -14.93
N ILE A 127 14.82 6.15 -15.87
CA ILE A 127 13.43 6.51 -15.59
C ILE A 127 12.75 5.32 -14.85
N PRO A 128 12.22 5.51 -13.63
CA PRO A 128 11.56 4.43 -12.91
C PRO A 128 10.23 4.02 -13.56
N VAL A 129 9.99 2.71 -13.58
CA VAL A 129 8.68 2.11 -13.88
C VAL A 129 8.16 1.52 -12.58
N VAL A 130 6.92 1.84 -12.24
CA VAL A 130 6.28 1.43 -10.99
C VAL A 130 5.07 0.57 -11.32
N GLU A 131 5.05 -0.64 -10.78
CA GLU A 131 3.88 -1.51 -10.79
C GLU A 131 2.94 -1.07 -9.65
N LEU A 132 1.65 -0.92 -9.95
CA LEU A 132 0.60 -0.65 -8.95
C LEU A 132 -0.16 -1.96 -8.69
N GLU A 133 0.17 -2.60 -7.58
CA GLU A 133 -0.45 -3.86 -7.16
C GLU A 133 -1.72 -3.56 -6.38
N ARG A 134 -2.89 -3.97 -6.88
CA ARG A 134 -4.17 -3.70 -6.20
C ARG A 134 -4.17 -4.31 -4.79
N PHE A 135 -4.52 -3.50 -3.80
CA PHE A 135 -4.59 -3.87 -2.38
C PHE A 135 -6.01 -4.30 -2.01
N GLY A 136 -6.15 -5.40 -1.26
CA GLY A 136 -7.40 -5.76 -0.60
C GLY A 136 -8.62 -6.02 -1.51
N GLN A 137 -8.43 -6.51 -2.74
CA GLN A 137 -9.58 -6.90 -3.56
C GLN A 137 -10.17 -8.24 -3.08
N VAL A 138 -11.42 -8.19 -2.63
CA VAL A 138 -12.31 -9.35 -2.59
C VAL A 138 -12.76 -9.67 -4.01
N GLU A 139 -12.84 -10.95 -4.37
CA GLU A 139 -13.38 -11.37 -5.67
C GLU A 139 -14.85 -10.93 -5.83
N ASP A 140 -15.61 -10.79 -4.73
CA ASP A 140 -16.98 -10.27 -4.72
C ASP A 140 -17.24 -9.31 -3.52
N PRO A 141 -17.29 -7.97 -3.73
CA PRO A 141 -17.61 -6.99 -2.70
C PRO A 141 -19.00 -7.16 -2.07
N ALA A 142 -19.93 -7.88 -2.72
CA ALA A 142 -21.25 -8.14 -2.18
C ALA A 142 -21.24 -9.15 -1.02
N GLU A 143 -20.14 -9.85 -0.78
CA GLU A 143 -19.99 -10.83 0.31
C GLU A 143 -19.61 -10.19 1.67
N VAL A 144 -19.10 -8.96 1.68
CA VAL A 144 -18.68 -8.27 2.92
C VAL A 144 -19.83 -7.48 3.54
N THR A 145 -20.74 -8.18 4.22
CA THR A 145 -21.98 -7.57 4.75
C THR A 145 -21.99 -7.33 6.26
N THR A 146 -20.96 -7.77 6.98
CA THR A 146 -20.86 -7.62 8.45
C THR A 146 -19.48 -7.13 8.85
N LEU A 147 -19.36 -6.54 10.04
CA LEU A 147 -18.07 -6.09 10.57
C LEU A 147 -17.13 -7.28 10.80
N ALA A 148 -17.66 -8.47 11.14
CA ALA A 148 -16.89 -9.71 11.18
C ALA A 148 -16.31 -10.07 9.81
N ALA A 149 -17.12 -10.04 8.75
CA ALA A 149 -16.64 -10.31 7.40
C ALA A 149 -15.55 -9.31 6.98
N LYS A 150 -15.72 -8.03 7.35
CA LYS A 150 -14.72 -7.00 7.05
C LYS A 150 -13.42 -7.23 7.81
N LEU A 151 -13.49 -7.64 9.08
CA LEU A 151 -12.31 -7.96 9.89
C LEU A 151 -11.53 -9.14 9.29
N VAL A 152 -12.23 -10.24 8.96
CA VAL A 152 -11.62 -11.43 8.34
C VAL A 152 -10.98 -11.11 6.99
N GLU A 153 -11.60 -10.25 6.18
CA GLU A 153 -11.03 -9.76 4.93
C GLU A 153 -9.67 -9.08 5.17
N ILE A 154 -9.62 -8.12 6.11
CA ILE A 154 -8.39 -7.40 6.47
C ILE A 154 -7.34 -8.38 7.01
N HIS A 155 -7.71 -9.31 7.89
CA HIS A 155 -6.78 -10.28 8.48
C HIS A 155 -6.22 -11.25 7.44
N THR A 156 -7.07 -11.76 6.55
CA THR A 156 -6.65 -12.63 5.44
C THR A 156 -5.62 -11.93 4.57
N TRP A 157 -5.85 -10.66 4.29
CA TRP A 157 -4.94 -9.85 3.51
C TRP A 157 -3.62 -9.54 4.25
N LEU A 158 -3.66 -9.21 5.55
CA LEU A 158 -2.46 -9.01 6.38
C LEU A 158 -1.61 -10.28 6.44
N ARG A 159 -2.23 -11.46 6.63
CA ARG A 159 -1.55 -12.75 6.57
C ARG A 159 -0.91 -13.01 5.20
N SER A 160 -1.60 -12.66 4.11
CA SER A 160 -1.06 -12.79 2.75
C SER A 160 0.17 -11.91 2.53
N LEU A 161 0.11 -10.63 2.92
CA LEU A 161 1.26 -9.74 2.81
C LEU A 161 2.45 -10.19 3.66
N LEU A 162 2.20 -10.63 4.89
CA LEU A 162 3.25 -11.17 5.74
C LEU A 162 3.91 -12.40 5.10
N GLY A 163 3.11 -13.30 4.52
CA GLY A 163 3.60 -14.44 3.74
C GLY A 163 4.45 -14.02 2.53
N GLN A 164 4.04 -12.98 1.81
CA GLN A 164 4.78 -12.43 0.68
C GLN A 164 6.13 -11.83 1.12
N VAL A 165 6.14 -11.00 2.17
CA VAL A 165 7.37 -10.41 2.72
C VAL A 165 8.35 -11.50 3.18
N ARG A 166 7.86 -12.59 3.79
CA ARG A 166 8.70 -13.74 4.16
C ARG A 166 9.31 -14.43 2.95
N ALA A 167 8.51 -14.74 1.93
CA ALA A 167 8.97 -15.39 0.72
C ALA A 167 10.01 -14.53 -0.03
N GLU A 168 9.76 -13.22 -0.12
CA GLU A 168 10.68 -12.26 -0.73
C GLU A 168 11.97 -12.10 0.07
N ALA A 169 11.90 -12.08 1.41
CA ALA A 169 13.08 -12.05 2.27
C ALA A 169 13.95 -13.31 2.08
N ASP A 170 13.33 -14.49 2.03
CA ASP A 170 14.05 -15.74 1.81
C ASP A 170 14.71 -15.79 0.42
N ALA A 171 13.99 -15.40 -0.63
CA ALA A 171 14.53 -15.29 -1.98
C ALA A 171 15.69 -14.30 -2.04
N TYR A 172 15.48 -13.08 -1.52
CA TYR A 172 16.46 -12.00 -1.54
C TYR A 172 17.76 -12.39 -0.83
N PHE A 173 17.66 -12.89 0.40
CA PHE A 173 18.85 -13.27 1.15
C PHE A 173 19.48 -14.58 0.67
N GLY A 174 18.71 -15.46 0.04
CA GLY A 174 19.22 -16.64 -0.66
C GLY A 174 20.09 -16.26 -1.86
N GLU A 175 19.61 -15.35 -2.71
CA GLU A 175 20.38 -14.80 -3.82
C GLU A 175 21.64 -14.08 -3.34
N ARG A 176 21.52 -13.26 -2.28
CA ARG A 176 22.66 -12.56 -1.69
C ARG A 176 23.73 -13.51 -1.15
N ALA A 177 23.33 -14.62 -0.53
CA ALA A 177 24.28 -15.61 -0.03
C ALA A 177 25.00 -16.37 -1.16
N ASN A 178 24.32 -16.57 -2.29
CA ASN A 178 24.88 -17.24 -3.48
C ASN A 178 25.76 -16.32 -4.34
N HIS A 179 25.71 -15.00 -4.11
CA HIS A 179 26.56 -14.02 -4.81
C HIS A 179 27.97 -13.99 -4.19
N GLU A 180 28.88 -14.81 -4.71
CA GLU A 180 30.28 -14.83 -4.26
C GLU A 180 31.13 -13.78 -5.03
N GLY A 181 31.45 -12.66 -4.37
CA GLY A 181 32.41 -11.67 -4.88
C GLY A 181 32.59 -10.45 -3.96
N PRO A 182 33.77 -9.79 -3.93
CA PRO A 182 33.93 -8.56 -3.17
C PRO A 182 33.24 -7.40 -3.89
N GLY A 183 32.11 -6.93 -3.35
CA GLY A 183 31.65 -5.54 -3.56
C GLY A 183 30.53 -5.27 -4.57
N GLU A 184 29.82 -6.27 -5.09
CA GLU A 184 28.56 -6.01 -5.84
C GLU A 184 27.37 -6.64 -5.12
N ALA A 185 26.30 -5.85 -4.96
CA ALA A 185 25.05 -6.32 -4.39
C ALA A 185 24.39 -7.32 -5.37
N PRO A 186 23.52 -8.23 -4.89
CA PRO A 186 22.66 -9.01 -5.78
C PRO A 186 21.97 -8.08 -6.78
N ALA A 187 21.64 -8.60 -7.97
CA ALA A 187 20.99 -7.84 -9.02
C ALA A 187 19.80 -7.07 -8.42
N PRO A 188 19.65 -5.76 -8.71
CA PRO A 188 18.86 -4.84 -7.90
C PRO A 188 17.35 -5.14 -7.82
N GLY A 189 16.82 -6.21 -8.40
CA GLY A 189 15.38 -6.47 -8.49
C GLY A 189 14.63 -6.60 -7.15
N LEU A 190 15.14 -7.40 -6.22
CA LEU A 190 14.35 -7.85 -5.06
C LEU A 190 14.46 -6.95 -3.83
N GLY A 191 15.50 -6.11 -3.73
CA GLY A 191 15.75 -5.30 -2.53
C GLY A 191 14.70 -4.22 -2.32
N LEU A 192 14.36 -3.46 -3.37
CA LEU A 192 13.30 -2.46 -3.29
C LEU A 192 11.92 -3.09 -3.25
N GLN A 193 11.67 -4.18 -3.98
CA GLN A 193 10.39 -4.90 -3.89
C GLN A 193 10.10 -5.35 -2.45
N LEU A 194 11.05 -6.06 -1.83
CA LEU A 194 10.96 -6.47 -0.42
C LEU A 194 10.77 -5.26 0.51
N ARG A 195 11.48 -4.17 0.23
CA ARG A 195 11.32 -2.93 1.00
C ARG A 195 9.90 -2.37 0.89
N GLN A 196 9.33 -2.31 -0.30
CA GLN A 196 7.99 -1.76 -0.51
C GLN A 196 6.92 -2.63 0.10
N HIS A 197 6.99 -3.96 -0.05
CA HIS A 197 6.03 -4.86 0.61
C HIS A 197 6.17 -4.86 2.12
N CYS A 198 7.39 -4.79 2.66
CA CYS A 198 7.60 -4.67 4.10
C CYS A 198 7.04 -3.35 4.65
N LEU A 199 7.24 -2.23 3.94
CA LEU A 199 6.66 -0.93 4.32
C LEU A 199 5.13 -0.95 4.22
N ALA A 200 4.56 -1.47 3.14
CA ALA A 200 3.11 -1.58 2.97
C ALA A 200 2.46 -2.46 4.03
N PHE A 201 3.08 -3.60 4.37
CA PHE A 201 2.66 -4.44 5.48
C PHE A 201 2.67 -3.68 6.81
N CYS A 202 3.75 -2.94 7.10
CA CYS A 202 3.84 -2.15 8.31
C CYS A 202 2.76 -1.06 8.37
N GLU A 203 2.57 -0.29 7.30
CA GLU A 203 1.57 0.78 7.24
C GLU A 203 0.14 0.25 7.42
N ALA A 204 -0.19 -0.87 6.77
CA ALA A 204 -1.51 -1.45 6.88
C ALA A 204 -1.79 -2.05 8.26
N LEU A 205 -0.78 -2.68 8.87
CA LEU A 205 -0.88 -3.21 10.23
C LEU A 205 -1.07 -2.09 11.26
N GLU A 206 -0.33 -0.99 11.12
CA GLU A 206 -0.51 0.20 11.95
C GLU A 206 -1.93 0.78 11.80
N PHE A 207 -2.41 0.95 10.57
CA PHE A 207 -3.76 1.45 10.32
C PHE A 207 -4.84 0.55 10.94
N HIS A 208 -4.70 -0.76 10.81
CA HIS A 208 -5.62 -1.75 11.38
C HIS A 208 -5.68 -1.67 12.91
N HIS A 209 -4.55 -1.87 13.60
CA HIS A 209 -4.54 -1.87 15.08
C HIS A 209 -4.91 -0.51 15.67
N THR A 210 -4.45 0.61 15.08
CA THR A 210 -4.83 1.94 15.56
C THR A 210 -6.32 2.24 15.32
N GLY A 211 -6.87 1.73 14.22
CA GLY A 211 -8.30 1.78 13.93
C GLY A 211 -9.12 1.09 15.02
N GLU A 212 -8.69 -0.09 15.44
CA GLU A 212 -9.35 -0.87 16.48
C GLU A 212 -9.26 -0.21 17.85
N ASP A 213 -8.07 0.20 18.25
CA ASP A 213 -7.81 0.84 19.54
C ASP A 213 -8.60 2.13 19.71
N ALA A 214 -8.66 2.95 18.66
CA ALA A 214 -9.29 4.25 18.68
C ALA A 214 -10.81 4.20 18.45
N HIS A 215 -11.33 3.21 17.72
CA HIS A 215 -12.73 3.21 17.27
C HIS A 215 -13.48 1.92 17.65
N MET A 216 -12.99 0.75 17.26
CA MET A 216 -13.72 -0.52 17.44
C MET A 216 -13.81 -0.93 18.92
N PHE A 217 -12.68 -1.02 19.60
CA PHE A 217 -12.61 -1.49 20.98
C PHE A 217 -13.37 -0.60 21.99
N PRO A 218 -13.31 0.74 21.91
CA PRO A 218 -14.14 1.59 22.78
C PRO A 218 -15.64 1.32 22.62
N GLY A 219 -16.12 1.16 21.37
CA GLY A 219 -17.52 0.84 21.08
C GLY A 219 -17.93 -0.55 21.61
N LEU A 220 -17.09 -1.56 21.36
CA LEU A 220 -17.33 -2.92 21.84
C LEU A 220 -17.31 -3.02 23.36
N ALA A 221 -16.35 -2.37 24.03
CA ALA A 221 -16.28 -2.38 25.49
C ALA A 221 -17.52 -1.72 26.14
N GLN A 222 -18.09 -0.70 25.49
CA GLN A 222 -19.32 -0.06 25.96
C GLN A 222 -20.55 -0.95 25.74
N ALA A 223 -20.70 -1.56 24.56
CA ALA A 223 -21.88 -2.35 24.21
C ALA A 223 -21.86 -3.78 24.77
N HIS A 224 -20.66 -4.35 24.93
CA HIS A 224 -20.42 -5.74 25.32
C HIS A 224 -19.39 -5.84 26.46
N PRO A 225 -19.72 -5.45 27.71
CA PRO A 225 -18.76 -5.42 28.83
C PRO A 225 -18.10 -6.77 29.15
N HIS A 226 -18.70 -7.89 28.75
CA HIS A 226 -18.15 -9.22 28.92
C HIS A 226 -16.89 -9.48 28.08
N LEU A 227 -16.62 -8.65 27.05
CA LEU A 227 -15.39 -8.70 26.25
C LEU A 227 -14.22 -7.95 26.90
N GLY A 228 -14.40 -7.37 28.08
CA GLY A 228 -13.41 -6.48 28.71
C GLY A 228 -12.01 -7.11 28.83
N ASP A 229 -11.93 -8.36 29.29
CA ASP A 229 -10.64 -9.07 29.44
C ASP A 229 -10.00 -9.37 28.08
N ALA A 230 -10.79 -9.72 27.07
CA ALA A 230 -10.30 -9.98 25.72
C ALA A 230 -9.74 -8.71 25.06
N ILE A 231 -10.48 -7.60 25.14
CA ILE A 231 -10.04 -6.30 24.62
C ILE A 231 -8.78 -5.80 25.35
N ALA A 232 -8.69 -6.00 26.67
CA ALA A 232 -7.48 -5.65 27.42
C ALA A 232 -6.25 -6.43 26.94
N ARG A 233 -6.41 -7.73 26.69
CA ARG A 233 -5.34 -8.57 26.13
C ARG A 233 -4.94 -8.14 24.72
N LEU A 234 -5.91 -7.90 23.83
CA LEU A 234 -5.63 -7.47 22.45
C LEU A 234 -4.81 -6.17 22.42
N ARG A 235 -5.12 -5.21 23.31
CA ARG A 235 -4.34 -3.96 23.45
C ARG A 235 -2.89 -4.18 23.91
N GLU A 236 -2.66 -5.14 24.80
CA GLU A 236 -1.31 -5.51 25.23
C GLU A 236 -0.53 -6.17 24.07
N GLU A 237 -1.21 -7.02 23.28
CA GLU A 237 -0.66 -7.63 22.08
C GLU A 237 -0.35 -6.58 20.99
N HIS A 238 -1.21 -5.58 20.77
CA HIS A 238 -0.93 -4.45 19.86
C HIS A 238 0.36 -3.73 20.22
N THR A 239 0.59 -3.47 21.51
CA THR A 239 1.83 -2.84 21.99
C THR A 239 3.06 -3.71 21.69
N THR A 240 2.91 -5.03 21.79
CA THR A 240 3.97 -5.99 21.46
C THR A 240 4.26 -6.01 19.97
N VAL A 241 3.23 -6.08 19.13
CA VAL A 241 3.34 -6.06 17.67
C VAL A 241 3.95 -4.75 17.17
N GLU A 242 3.49 -3.60 17.68
CA GLU A 242 4.03 -2.27 17.34
C GLU A 242 5.54 -2.17 17.65
N ARG A 243 5.99 -2.79 18.75
CA ARG A 243 7.43 -2.85 19.07
C ARG A 243 8.21 -3.64 18.02
N ILE A 244 7.73 -4.81 17.62
CA ILE A 244 8.39 -5.66 16.61
C ILE A 244 8.39 -4.96 15.25
N GLN A 245 7.28 -4.32 14.89
CA GLN A 245 7.16 -3.51 13.68
C GLN A 245 8.23 -2.41 13.62
N ARG A 246 8.42 -1.65 14.71
CA ARG A 246 9.48 -0.63 14.78
C ARG A 246 10.89 -1.23 14.61
N GLU A 247 11.13 -2.41 15.17
CA GLU A 247 12.41 -3.12 15.02
C GLU A 247 12.64 -3.57 13.56
N LEU A 248 11.63 -4.12 12.90
CA LEU A 248 11.67 -4.48 11.47
C LEU A 248 11.98 -3.26 10.59
N LEU A 249 11.27 -2.14 10.79
CA LEU A 249 11.49 -0.90 10.04
C LEU A 249 12.90 -0.34 10.24
N ALA A 250 13.45 -0.42 11.45
CA ALA A 250 14.82 0.00 11.72
C ALA A 250 15.85 -0.86 10.98
N LEU A 251 15.62 -2.18 10.90
CA LEU A 251 16.48 -3.13 10.20
C LEU A 251 16.37 -3.00 8.67
N LEU A 252 15.20 -2.62 8.16
CA LEU A 252 14.93 -2.48 6.73
C LEU A 252 15.85 -1.47 6.03
N GLY A 253 16.32 -0.44 6.73
CA GLY A 253 17.28 0.53 6.21
C GLY A 253 18.63 -0.07 5.80
N GLY A 254 19.03 -1.19 6.42
CA GLY A 254 20.27 -1.90 6.14
C GLY A 254 20.09 -3.17 5.32
N ILE A 255 18.89 -3.43 4.78
CA ILE A 255 18.54 -4.75 4.23
C ILE A 255 19.51 -5.23 3.15
N SER A 256 20.09 -4.32 2.37
CA SER A 256 20.99 -4.68 1.27
C SER A 256 22.40 -5.06 1.69
N THR A 257 22.89 -4.54 2.82
CA THR A 257 24.32 -4.63 3.20
C THR A 257 24.56 -5.23 4.59
N ALA A 258 23.58 -5.18 5.48
CA ALA A 258 23.71 -5.68 6.85
C ALA A 258 23.54 -7.21 6.93
N ASP A 259 24.02 -7.78 8.04
CA ASP A 259 23.76 -9.17 8.43
C ASP A 259 22.24 -9.45 8.34
N PRO A 260 21.80 -10.50 7.61
CA PRO A 260 20.37 -10.78 7.49
C PRO A 260 19.77 -11.41 8.75
N ALA A 261 20.58 -11.94 9.66
CA ALA A 261 20.09 -12.72 10.80
C ALA A 261 19.15 -11.93 11.72
N PRO A 262 19.43 -10.66 12.10
CA PRO A 262 18.50 -9.87 12.90
C PRO A 262 17.15 -9.64 12.21
N PHE A 263 17.15 -9.31 10.91
CA PHE A 263 15.90 -9.08 10.17
C PHE A 263 15.06 -10.35 10.09
N ARG A 264 15.69 -11.50 9.79
CA ARG A 264 14.99 -12.79 9.76
C ARG A 264 14.39 -13.15 11.12
N ALA A 265 15.12 -12.94 12.20
CA ALA A 265 14.66 -13.24 13.54
C ALA A 265 13.46 -12.37 13.94
N GLU A 266 13.48 -11.07 13.64
CA GLU A 266 12.33 -10.20 13.93
C GLU A 266 11.14 -10.47 12.99
N LEU A 267 11.37 -10.89 11.74
CA LEU A 267 10.30 -11.29 10.84
C LEU A 267 9.63 -12.58 11.28
N GLU A 268 10.40 -13.56 11.76
CA GLU A 268 9.86 -14.79 12.38
C GLU A 268 9.05 -14.47 13.64
N ARG A 269 9.54 -13.56 14.49
CA ARG A 269 8.80 -13.11 15.67
C ARG A 269 7.50 -12.40 15.28
N MET A 270 7.55 -11.46 14.33
CA MET A 270 6.36 -10.77 13.82
C MET A 270 5.34 -11.78 13.31
N THR A 271 5.78 -12.80 12.58
CA THR A 271 4.90 -13.87 12.08
C THR A 271 4.19 -14.59 13.23
N ALA A 272 4.95 -15.08 14.21
CA ALA A 272 4.38 -15.86 15.30
C ALA A 272 3.42 -15.04 16.17
N GLU A 273 3.81 -13.80 16.52
CA GLU A 273 2.99 -12.93 17.39
C GLU A 273 1.74 -12.44 16.66
N LEU A 274 1.87 -12.02 15.39
CA LEU A 274 0.74 -11.51 14.63
C LEU A 274 -0.27 -12.61 14.29
N GLU A 275 0.17 -13.79 13.84
CA GLU A 275 -0.76 -14.89 13.54
C GLU A 275 -1.54 -15.32 14.81
N ALA A 276 -0.85 -15.46 15.95
CA ALA A 276 -1.50 -15.81 17.21
C ALA A 276 -2.47 -14.70 17.71
N HIS A 277 -2.11 -13.44 17.50
CA HIS A 277 -2.94 -12.29 17.82
C HIS A 277 -4.22 -12.26 16.97
N LEU A 278 -4.10 -12.34 15.64
CA LEU A 278 -5.25 -12.31 14.72
C LEU A 278 -6.18 -13.52 14.96
N ASP A 279 -5.64 -14.70 15.24
CA ASP A 279 -6.42 -15.89 15.58
C ASP A 279 -7.24 -15.68 16.88
N TYR A 280 -6.60 -15.10 17.90
CA TYR A 280 -7.27 -14.81 19.17
C TYR A 280 -8.34 -13.74 19.04
N GLU A 281 -8.09 -12.71 18.24
CA GLU A 281 -9.07 -11.67 17.96
C GLU A 281 -10.29 -12.25 17.24
N GLU A 282 -10.05 -13.06 16.21
CA GLU A 282 -11.12 -13.70 15.45
C GLU A 282 -11.97 -14.61 16.36
N GLU A 283 -11.33 -15.43 17.20
CA GLU A 283 -12.02 -16.28 18.17
C GLU A 283 -12.87 -15.46 19.14
N SER A 284 -12.34 -14.33 19.61
CA SER A 284 -12.94 -13.54 20.69
C SER A 284 -14.04 -12.60 20.20
N LEU A 285 -13.88 -12.00 19.02
CA LEU A 285 -14.69 -10.86 18.58
C LEU A 285 -15.69 -11.23 17.48
N LEU A 286 -15.39 -12.18 16.59
CA LEU A 286 -16.29 -12.50 15.45
C LEU A 286 -17.73 -12.83 15.88
N PRO A 287 -18.00 -13.57 16.97
CA PRO A 287 -19.37 -13.84 17.39
C PRO A 287 -20.21 -12.58 17.65
N VAL A 288 -19.58 -11.50 18.11
CA VAL A 288 -20.24 -10.21 18.34
C VAL A 288 -20.26 -9.37 17.06
N LEU A 289 -19.15 -9.34 16.32
CA LEU A 289 -19.01 -8.55 15.10
C LEU A 289 -19.89 -9.04 13.94
N ALA A 290 -20.28 -10.32 13.95
CA ALA A 290 -21.16 -10.91 12.94
C ALA A 290 -22.58 -10.32 12.97
N GLU A 291 -23.01 -9.78 14.11
CA GLU A 291 -24.31 -9.15 14.28
C GLU A 291 -24.31 -7.66 13.87
N ILE A 292 -23.15 -7.10 13.50
CA ILE A 292 -22.99 -5.70 13.14
C ILE A 292 -22.95 -5.57 11.61
N PRO A 293 -23.94 -4.92 10.97
CA PRO A 293 -23.95 -4.72 9.52
C PRO A 293 -22.78 -3.85 9.03
N PHE A 294 -22.23 -4.19 7.86
CA PHE A 294 -21.21 -3.42 7.16
C PHE A 294 -21.58 -3.22 5.67
N PRO A 295 -21.35 -2.03 5.08
CA PRO A 295 -20.90 -0.80 5.73
C PRO A 295 -21.94 -0.30 6.76
N PRO A 296 -21.52 0.50 7.75
CA PRO A 296 -22.46 1.04 8.73
C PRO A 296 -23.60 1.79 8.01
N PRO A 297 -24.85 1.66 8.49
CA PRO A 297 -25.98 2.32 7.86
C PRO A 297 -25.76 3.84 7.84
N ALA A 298 -26.24 4.49 6.77
CA ALA A 298 -26.19 5.95 6.69
C ALA A 298 -26.87 6.58 7.92
N PRO A 299 -26.32 7.68 8.48
CA PRO A 299 -26.92 8.35 9.62
C PRO A 299 -28.35 8.79 9.30
N ASP A 300 -29.25 8.65 10.27
CA ASP A 300 -30.65 9.04 10.11
C ASP A 300 -30.75 10.57 9.91
N PRO A 301 -31.27 11.06 8.77
CA PRO A 301 -31.38 12.50 8.51
C PRO A 301 -32.30 13.23 9.51
N ALA A 302 -33.09 12.52 10.31
CA ALA A 302 -34.02 13.11 11.28
C ALA A 302 -33.41 13.46 12.66
N GLY A 303 -32.13 13.13 12.91
CA GLY A 303 -31.48 13.31 14.22
C GLY A 303 -30.76 14.66 14.44
N ALA A 304 -30.83 15.60 13.50
CA ALA A 304 -30.30 16.94 13.70
C ALA A 304 -31.20 17.71 14.69
N ASP A 305 -30.84 17.62 15.98
CA ASP A 305 -31.44 18.39 17.07
C ASP A 305 -31.71 19.84 16.65
N THR A 306 -33.00 20.19 16.62
CA THR A 306 -33.44 21.58 16.54
C THR A 306 -33.30 22.18 17.94
N PRO A 307 -32.43 23.16 18.19
CA PRO A 307 -32.38 23.81 19.49
C PRO A 307 -33.65 24.65 19.68
N ALA A 308 -34.37 24.37 20.76
CA ALA A 308 -35.42 25.23 21.30
C ALA A 308 -34.82 26.35 22.17
#